data_AF-A0A6B3FF90-F1
#
_entry.id   AF-A0A6B3FF90-F1
#
_cell.length_a   1.000
_cell.length_b   1.000
_cell.length_c   1.000
_cell.angle_alpha   90.00
_cell.angle_beta   90.00
_cell.angle_gamma   90.00
#
_symmetry.space_group_name_H-M   'P 1'
#
loop_
_entity.id
_entity.type
_entity.pdbx_description
1 polymer ?
#
loop_
_entity_poly.entity_id
_entity_poly.type
_entity_poly.pdbx_seq_one_letter_code
_entity_poly.pdbx_strand_id
1 'polypeptide(L)'
;SPEHMEFHSGMEDYFQAKAQLFTPERSHRGVVNFDDEYGRRLITESGVPVTTFSAEGHPDADWHAEEVEVGPRDSTFTAVGPKGERITARAPLPGPFNVANTLAAIVTLAVAGVDPQIAADGVAA
;
A
#
# COMPACT_ATOMS: atom_id res chain seq x y z
N SER A 1 -11.00 -6.10 5.91
CA SER A 1 -11.64 -7.04 6.86
C SER A 1 -12.30 -6.31 8.03
N PRO A 2 -13.34 -6.89 8.65
CA PRO A 2 -13.99 -6.29 9.82
C PRO A 2 -13.10 -6.39 11.07
N GLU A 3 -12.75 -5.26 11.67
CA GLU A 3 -12.06 -5.17 12.96
C GLU A 3 -12.71 -4.04 13.77
N HIS A 4 -12.72 -4.15 15.10
CA HIS A 4 -13.29 -3.13 16.01
C HIS A 4 -14.77 -2.82 15.78
N MET A 5 -15.53 -3.80 15.26
CA MET A 5 -16.97 -3.64 14.95
C MET A 5 -17.84 -3.30 16.16
N GLU A 6 -17.37 -3.53 17.38
CA GLU A 6 -18.06 -3.10 18.61
C GLU A 6 -18.24 -1.57 18.74
N PHE A 7 -17.43 -0.79 18.02
CA PHE A 7 -17.50 0.68 18.01
C PHE A 7 -18.24 1.24 16.79
N HIS A 8 -18.64 0.39 15.84
CA HIS A 8 -19.19 0.81 14.56
C HIS A 8 -20.56 0.21 14.32
N SER A 9 -21.49 1.03 13.80
CA SER A 9 -22.85 0.56 13.49
C SER A 9 -22.90 -0.39 12.28
N GLY A 10 -21.78 -0.61 11.61
CA GLY A 10 -21.62 -1.55 10.50
C GLY A 10 -20.35 -1.27 9.69
N MET A 11 -20.15 -2.06 8.63
CA MET A 11 -18.99 -1.91 7.74
C MET A 11 -18.95 -0.56 7.01
N GLU A 12 -20.12 0.02 6.70
CA GLU A 12 -20.18 1.35 6.08
C GLU A 12 -19.63 2.43 7.02
N ASP A 13 -20.06 2.43 8.28
CA ASP A 13 -19.58 3.38 9.28
C ASP A 13 -18.07 3.22 9.53
N TYR A 14 -17.59 1.97 9.61
CA TYR A 14 -16.16 1.67 9.72
C TYR A 14 -15.35 2.18 8.51
N PHE A 15 -15.86 1.99 7.30
CA PHE A 15 -15.24 2.49 6.07
C PHE A 15 -15.19 4.03 6.07
N GLN A 16 -16.31 4.69 6.33
CA GLN A 16 -16.39 6.16 6.37
C GLN A 16 -15.46 6.75 7.43
N ALA A 17 -15.32 6.10 8.59
CA ALA A 17 -14.36 6.52 9.60
C ALA A 17 -12.91 6.52 9.09
N LYS A 18 -12.50 5.50 8.32
CA LYS A 18 -11.17 5.47 7.70
C LYS A 18 -11.03 6.46 6.54
N ALA A 19 -12.09 6.63 5.74
CA ALA A 19 -12.11 7.54 4.60
C ALA A 19 -11.83 9.00 5.00
N GLN A 20 -12.13 9.39 6.25
CA GLN A 20 -11.79 10.70 6.79
C GLN A 20 -10.28 11.01 6.75
N LEU A 21 -9.39 10.02 6.74
CA LEU A 21 -7.95 10.25 6.60
C LEU A 21 -7.57 10.73 5.19
N PHE A 22 -8.44 10.54 4.21
CA PHE A 22 -8.21 10.81 2.78
C PHE A 22 -8.93 12.07 2.31
N THR A 23 -9.14 13.03 3.22
CA THR A 23 -9.67 14.36 2.91
C THR A 23 -8.58 15.42 3.01
N PRO A 24 -8.73 16.57 2.31
CA PRO A 24 -7.75 17.67 2.35
C PRO A 24 -7.48 18.21 3.75
N GLU A 25 -8.42 18.07 4.69
CA GLU A 25 -8.26 18.52 6.08
C GLU A 25 -7.33 17.63 6.90
N ARG A 26 -7.10 16.38 6.46
CA ARG A 26 -6.32 15.38 7.20
C ARG A 26 -5.02 15.00 6.51
N SER A 27 -5.00 15.03 5.18
CA SER A 27 -3.85 14.59 4.38
C SER A 27 -3.69 15.46 3.14
N HIS A 28 -2.45 15.55 2.63
CA HIS A 28 -2.19 16.18 1.33
C HIS A 28 -2.23 15.16 0.17
N ARG A 29 -1.94 13.88 0.46
CA ARG A 29 -1.88 12.77 -0.48
C ARG A 29 -2.23 11.47 0.26
N GLY A 30 -2.71 10.46 -0.48
CA GLY A 30 -2.98 9.12 0.04
C GLY A 30 -2.17 8.04 -0.68
N VAL A 31 -1.89 6.94 0.02
CA VAL A 31 -1.39 5.70 -0.58
C VAL A 31 -2.39 4.59 -0.26
N VAL A 32 -2.91 3.92 -1.28
CA VAL A 32 -4.02 2.97 -1.13
C VAL A 32 -3.74 1.64 -1.83
N ASN A 33 -4.07 0.54 -1.15
CA ASN A 33 -3.99 -0.79 -1.72
C ASN A 33 -5.08 -0.99 -2.77
N PHE A 34 -4.69 -1.29 -4.01
CA PHE A 34 -5.59 -1.55 -5.13
C PHE A 34 -6.20 -2.95 -5.07
N ASP A 35 -5.59 -3.90 -4.36
CA ASP A 35 -6.04 -5.29 -4.30
C ASP A 35 -7.36 -5.44 -3.53
N ASP A 36 -7.60 -4.53 -2.57
CA ASP A 36 -8.78 -4.54 -1.70
C ASP A 36 -9.98 -3.81 -2.32
N GLU A 37 -11.18 -4.40 -2.18
CA GLU A 37 -12.42 -3.81 -2.69
C GLU A 37 -12.75 -2.45 -2.07
N TYR A 38 -12.58 -2.30 -0.75
CA TYR A 38 -12.76 -1.02 -0.08
C TYR A 38 -11.63 -0.05 -0.43
N GLY A 39 -10.43 -0.55 -0.69
CA GLY A 39 -9.33 0.24 -1.27
C GLY A 39 -9.72 0.87 -2.62
N ARG A 40 -10.27 0.08 -3.55
CA ARG A 40 -10.77 0.57 -4.85
C ARG A 40 -11.89 1.60 -4.71
N ARG A 41 -12.81 1.37 -3.77
CA ARG A 41 -13.83 2.37 -3.43
C ARG A 41 -13.21 3.67 -2.90
N LEU A 42 -12.27 3.57 -1.96
CA LEU A 42 -11.59 4.71 -1.37
C LEU A 42 -10.81 5.54 -2.40
N ILE A 43 -10.19 4.90 -3.39
CA ILE A 43 -9.53 5.59 -4.52
C ILE A 43 -10.52 6.51 -5.25
N THR A 44 -11.76 6.05 -5.45
CA THR A 44 -12.80 6.81 -6.15
C THR A 44 -13.39 7.93 -5.28
N GLU A 45 -13.51 7.69 -3.98
CA GLU A 45 -14.13 8.62 -3.02
C GLU A 45 -13.14 9.60 -2.37
N SER A 46 -11.83 9.45 -2.61
CA SER A 46 -10.81 10.28 -1.98
C SER A 46 -10.90 11.75 -2.41
N GLY A 47 -10.78 12.65 -1.43
CA GLY A 47 -10.69 14.09 -1.67
C GLY A 47 -9.27 14.59 -1.95
N VAL A 48 -8.27 13.70 -1.97
CA VAL A 48 -6.85 14.04 -2.18
C VAL A 48 -6.26 13.19 -3.30
N PRO A 49 -5.14 13.61 -3.91
CA PRO A 49 -4.42 12.75 -4.86
C PRO A 49 -3.99 11.44 -4.18
N VAL A 50 -4.31 10.32 -4.82
CA VAL A 50 -3.95 8.97 -4.35
C VAL A 50 -2.93 8.34 -5.28
N THR A 51 -1.91 7.72 -4.70
CA THR A 51 -1.03 6.76 -5.38
C THR A 51 -1.44 5.36 -4.96
N THR A 52 -1.60 4.47 -5.92
CA THR A 52 -2.08 3.12 -5.71
C THR A 52 -0.93 2.12 -5.70
N PHE A 53 -1.10 1.01 -4.97
CA PHE A 53 -0.15 -0.09 -5.03
C PHE A 53 -0.87 -1.45 -5.06
N SER A 54 -0.25 -2.46 -5.66
CA SER A 54 -0.74 -3.83 -5.70
C SER A 54 0.37 -4.83 -5.38
N ALA A 55 0.19 -5.64 -4.34
CA ALA A 55 1.08 -6.75 -4.06
C ALA A 55 0.76 -7.99 -4.91
N GLU A 56 -0.47 -8.07 -5.44
CA GLU A 56 -0.92 -9.13 -6.34
C GLU A 56 -0.46 -8.92 -7.80
N GLY A 57 0.21 -7.80 -8.10
CA GLY A 57 0.78 -7.52 -9.41
C GLY A 57 -0.21 -6.92 -10.42
N HIS A 58 -1.28 -6.27 -9.96
CA HIS A 58 -2.25 -5.63 -10.86
C HIS A 58 -1.59 -4.47 -11.62
N PRO A 59 -1.59 -4.51 -12.97
CA PRO A 59 -0.92 -3.50 -13.80
C PRO A 59 -1.65 -2.14 -13.83
N ASP A 60 -2.87 -2.09 -13.29
CA ASP A 60 -3.65 -0.86 -13.16
C ASP A 60 -3.27 -0.05 -11.90
N ALA A 61 -2.47 -0.61 -11.00
CA ALA A 61 -1.91 0.12 -9.86
C ALA A 61 -0.66 0.91 -10.30
N ASP A 62 -0.44 2.09 -9.72
CA ASP A 62 0.74 2.91 -10.02
C ASP A 62 2.05 2.19 -9.66
N TRP A 63 2.01 1.43 -8.57
CA TRP A 63 3.09 0.56 -8.13
C TRP A 63 2.60 -0.88 -8.01
N HIS A 64 3.41 -1.84 -8.44
CA HIS A 64 3.05 -3.24 -8.26
C HIS A 64 4.25 -4.11 -7.94
N ALA A 65 4.01 -5.22 -7.25
CA ALA A 65 5.03 -6.24 -6.98
C ALA A 65 5.12 -7.23 -8.15
N GLU A 66 6.34 -7.55 -8.56
CA GLU A 66 6.68 -8.64 -9.47
C GLU A 66 7.65 -9.60 -8.78
N GLU A 67 7.81 -10.80 -9.35
CA GLU A 67 8.83 -11.78 -8.93
C GLU A 67 8.76 -12.07 -7.41
N VAL A 68 7.54 -12.18 -6.89
CA VAL A 68 7.31 -12.37 -5.46
C VAL A 68 7.70 -13.79 -5.04
N GLU A 69 8.69 -13.90 -4.18
CA GLU A 69 9.12 -15.14 -3.55
C GLU A 69 8.84 -15.07 -2.04
N VAL A 70 7.87 -15.84 -1.58
CA VAL A 70 7.50 -15.89 -0.16
C VAL A 70 8.30 -16.98 0.54
N GLY A 71 9.13 -16.58 1.51
CA GLY A 71 9.91 -17.46 2.34
C GLY A 71 9.35 -17.63 3.76
N PRO A 72 9.91 -18.58 4.54
CA PRO A 72 9.49 -18.84 5.91
C PRO A 72 9.97 -17.79 6.92
N ARG A 73 10.85 -16.87 6.51
CA ARG A 73 11.43 -15.81 7.37
C ARG A 73 11.24 -14.43 6.80
N ASP A 74 11.34 -14.31 5.48
CA ASP A 74 11.22 -13.09 4.72
C ASP A 74 10.52 -13.39 3.39
N SER A 75 10.16 -12.33 2.66
CA SER A 75 9.78 -12.43 1.26
C SER A 75 10.63 -11.46 0.44
N THR A 76 10.94 -11.81 -0.80
CA THR A 76 11.60 -10.90 -1.76
C THR A 76 10.67 -10.61 -2.92
N PHE A 77 10.78 -9.42 -3.48
CA PHE A 77 10.00 -9.01 -4.65
C PHE A 77 10.66 -7.83 -5.35
N THR A 78 10.26 -7.58 -6.59
CA THR A 78 10.61 -6.38 -7.33
C THR A 78 9.42 -5.41 -7.30
N ALA A 79 9.58 -4.24 -6.68
CA ALA A 79 8.60 -3.15 -6.76
C ALA A 79 8.79 -2.38 -8.07
N VAL A 80 7.76 -2.37 -8.91
CA VAL A 80 7.74 -1.64 -10.17
C VAL A 80 6.97 -0.33 -9.98
N GLY A 81 7.55 0.77 -10.43
CA GLY A 81 6.98 2.11 -10.28
C GLY A 81 6.42 2.69 -11.59
N PRO A 82 5.65 3.78 -11.50
CA PRO A 82 4.89 4.34 -12.62
C PRO A 82 5.78 5.04 -13.66
N LYS A 83 7.06 5.28 -13.37
CA LYS A 83 8.06 5.83 -14.31
C LYS A 83 9.00 4.74 -14.84
N GLY A 84 8.65 3.47 -14.65
CA GLY A 84 9.47 2.33 -15.04
C GLY A 84 10.57 1.99 -14.04
N GLU A 85 10.49 2.51 -12.81
CA GLU A 85 11.37 2.10 -11.73
C GLU A 85 11.25 0.58 -11.48
N ARG A 86 12.36 -0.08 -11.15
CA ARG A 86 12.38 -1.48 -10.72
C ARG A 86 13.30 -1.59 -9.51
N ILE A 87 12.72 -1.83 -8.35
CA ILE A 87 13.39 -1.76 -7.05
C ILE A 87 13.33 -3.13 -6.40
N THR A 88 14.49 -3.72 -6.13
CA THR A 88 14.54 -4.96 -5.37
C THR A 88 14.24 -4.66 -3.91
N ALA A 89 13.27 -5.38 -3.35
CA ALA A 89 12.80 -5.18 -1.98
C ALA A 89 12.70 -6.51 -1.23
N ARG A 90 12.81 -6.42 0.10
CA ARG A 90 12.67 -7.54 1.03
C ARG A 90 11.70 -7.16 2.13
N ALA A 91 10.67 -7.98 2.34
CA ALA A 91 9.82 -7.92 3.51
C ALA A 91 10.52 -8.72 4.64
N PRO A 92 10.92 -8.09 5.77
CA PRO A 92 11.66 -8.77 6.85
C PRO A 92 10.78 -9.68 7.72
N LEU A 93 9.51 -9.86 7.34
CA LEU A 93 8.53 -10.67 8.04
C LEU A 93 7.89 -11.68 7.09
N PRO A 94 7.59 -12.91 7.55
CA PRO A 94 7.00 -13.94 6.72
C PRO A 94 5.53 -13.66 6.40
N GLY A 95 5.06 -14.19 5.29
CA GLY A 95 3.65 -14.19 4.89
C GLY A 95 3.31 -13.16 3.80
N PRO A 96 2.33 -13.47 2.94
CA PRO A 96 2.03 -12.68 1.73
C PRO A 96 1.54 -11.27 2.05
N PHE A 97 0.81 -11.08 3.15
CA PHE A 97 0.35 -9.75 3.58
C PHE A 97 1.52 -8.81 3.94
N ASN A 98 2.69 -9.35 4.31
CA ASN A 98 3.87 -8.53 4.58
C ASN A 98 4.53 -8.00 3.30
N VAL A 99 4.32 -8.64 2.15
CA VAL A 99 4.70 -8.04 0.84
C VAL A 99 3.88 -6.78 0.62
N ALA A 100 2.56 -6.84 0.82
CA ALA A 100 1.68 -5.67 0.71
C ALA A 100 2.05 -4.55 1.68
N ASN A 101 2.30 -4.87 2.94
CA ASN A 101 2.69 -3.87 3.94
C ASN A 101 4.06 -3.23 3.61
N THR A 102 5.02 -4.04 3.16
CA THR A 102 6.36 -3.57 2.77
C THR A 102 6.27 -2.66 1.55
N LEU A 103 5.51 -3.07 0.52
CA LEU A 103 5.28 -2.26 -0.66
C LEU A 103 4.58 -0.94 -0.30
N ALA A 104 3.55 -0.97 0.55
CA ALA A 104 2.87 0.23 1.03
C ALA A 104 3.84 1.23 1.69
N ALA A 105 4.77 0.73 2.53
CA ALA A 105 5.77 1.55 3.20
C ALA A 105 6.75 2.19 2.20
N ILE A 106 7.27 1.40 1.25
CA ILE A 106 8.16 1.88 0.19
C ILE A 106 7.48 2.97 -0.64
N VAL A 107 6.24 2.72 -1.09
CA VAL A 107 5.47 3.68 -1.90
C VAL A 107 5.18 4.95 -1.10
N THR A 108 4.85 4.83 0.19
CA THR A 108 4.61 5.99 1.06
C THR A 108 5.86 6.87 1.17
N LEU A 109 7.04 6.27 1.35
CA LEU A 109 8.31 6.99 1.40
C LEU A 109 8.67 7.62 0.06
N ALA A 110 8.44 6.90 -1.05
CA ALA A 110 8.66 7.41 -2.40
C ALA A 110 7.76 8.63 -2.71
N VAL A 111 6.49 8.57 -2.34
CA VAL A 111 5.53 9.69 -2.46
C VAL A 111 5.95 10.87 -1.59
N ALA A 112 6.57 10.62 -0.43
CA ALA A 112 7.14 11.65 0.43
C ALA A 112 8.48 12.24 -0.10
N GLY A 113 9.00 11.73 -1.22
CA GLY A 113 10.20 12.24 -1.88
C GLY A 113 11.51 11.54 -1.50
N VAL A 114 11.44 10.40 -0.82
CA VAL A 114 12.62 9.54 -0.59
C VAL A 114 12.90 8.75 -1.86
N ASP A 115 14.17 8.53 -2.18
CA ASP A 115 14.55 7.64 -3.26
C ASP A 115 13.98 6.21 -3.01
N PRO A 116 13.30 5.58 -3.98
CA PRO A 116 12.65 4.29 -3.76
C PRO A 116 13.60 3.17 -3.33
N GLN A 117 14.85 3.15 -3.81
CA GLN A 117 15.82 2.13 -3.39
C GLN A 117 16.27 2.40 -1.95
N ILE A 118 16.53 3.65 -1.58
CA ILE A 118 16.81 4.01 -0.17
C ILE A 118 15.65 3.62 0.75
N ALA A 119 14.41 3.83 0.31
CA ALA A 119 13.22 3.43 1.06
C ALA A 119 13.15 1.90 1.23
N ALA A 120 13.38 1.13 0.16
CA ALA A 120 13.38 -0.33 0.21
C ALA A 120 14.47 -0.87 1.16
N ASP A 121 15.69 -0.34 1.06
CA ASP A 121 16.81 -0.75 1.91
C ASP A 121 16.54 -0.42 3.39
N GLY A 122 15.94 0.74 3.66
CA GLY A 122 15.60 1.16 5.02
C GLY A 122 14.47 0.35 5.66
N VAL A 123 13.46 -0.07 4.89
CA VAL A 123 12.36 -0.91 5.37
C VAL A 123 12.83 -2.36 5.63
N ALA A 124 13.85 -2.82 4.90
CA ALA A 124 14.38 -4.18 5.03
C ALA A 124 15.38 -4.38 6.19
N ALA A 125 15.80 -3.29 6.85
CA ALA A 125 16.84 -3.26 7.88
C ALA A 125 16.41 -3.80 9.25
#